data_AF-A0A832CGN1-F1
#
_entry.id   AF-A0A832CGN1-F1
#
_cell.length_a   1.000
_cell.length_b   1.000
_cell.length_c   1.000
_cell.angle_alpha   90.00
_cell.angle_beta   90.00
_cell.angle_gamma   90.00
#
_symmetry.space_group_name_H-M   'P 1'
#
loop_
_entity.id
_entity.type
_entity.pdbx_description
1 polymer ?
#
loop_
_entity_poly.entity_id
_entity_poly.type
_entity_poly.pdbx_seq_one_letter_code
_entity_poly.pdbx_strand_id
1 'polypeptide(L)'
;MQVRRALIFGRFQPFHLGHLGVIRWALERFDELVLLVGMADESHTLRNPFTAGERITMIRESLKEEGISLDRIITATVPTMSVY
;
A
#
# COMPACT_ATOMS: atom_id res chain seq x y z
N MET A 1 12.15 7.27 -22.28
CA MET A 1 11.62 8.23 -21.28
C MET A 1 11.80 7.61 -19.90
N GLN A 2 12.12 8.41 -18.88
CA GLN A 2 12.32 7.90 -17.51
C GLN A 2 10.96 7.67 -16.84
N VAL A 3 10.75 6.45 -16.30
CA VAL A 3 9.53 6.11 -15.54
C VAL A 3 9.53 6.89 -14.22
N ARG A 4 8.46 7.64 -13.95
CA ARG A 4 8.27 8.40 -12.71
C ARG A 4 7.45 7.56 -11.72
N ARG A 5 8.04 7.26 -10.57
CA ARG A 5 7.41 6.49 -9.49
C ARG A 5 7.10 7.36 -8.28
N ALA A 6 5.96 7.13 -7.65
CA ALA A 6 5.63 7.70 -6.34
C ALA A 6 5.62 6.61 -5.26
N LEU A 7 6.08 6.96 -4.05
CA LEU A 7 6.03 6.11 -2.87
C LEU A 7 4.84 6.55 -2.00
N ILE A 8 3.98 5.61 -1.64
CA ILE A 8 2.94 5.79 -0.64
C ILE A 8 3.25 4.84 0.52
N PHE A 9 3.59 5.41 1.67
CA PHE A 9 3.83 4.68 2.90
C PHE A 9 2.59 4.70 3.79
N GLY A 10 2.19 3.53 4.29
CA GLY A 10 1.05 3.43 5.18
C GLY A 10 1.02 2.12 5.96
N ARG A 11 0.30 2.12 7.08
CA ARG A 11 0.04 0.89 7.85
C ARG A 11 -1.03 0.04 7.18
N PHE A 12 -2.03 0.69 6.56
CA PHE A 12 -3.16 0.03 5.91
C PHE A 12 -3.91 -0.95 6.83
N GLN A 13 -4.27 -0.51 8.04
CA GLN A 13 -4.94 -1.31 9.08
C GLN A 13 -6.41 -0.86 9.29
N PRO A 14 -7.38 -1.23 8.43
CA PRO A 14 -7.25 -1.90 7.12
C PRO A 14 -6.98 -0.90 5.96
N PHE A 15 -6.90 -1.42 4.74
CA PHE A 15 -7.06 -0.59 3.54
C PHE A 15 -8.51 -0.04 3.47
N HIS A 16 -8.69 1.20 3.00
CA HIS A 16 -9.98 1.89 3.04
C HIS A 16 -10.08 2.94 1.92
N LEU A 17 -11.28 3.50 1.71
CA LEU A 17 -11.56 4.40 0.58
C LEU A 17 -10.66 5.65 0.53
N GLY A 18 -10.26 6.19 1.69
CA GLY A 18 -9.27 7.28 1.72
C GLY A 18 -7.93 6.91 1.08
N HIS A 19 -7.42 5.70 1.32
CA HIS A 19 -6.18 5.22 0.71
C HIS A 19 -6.34 5.05 -0.82
N LEU A 20 -7.47 4.49 -1.26
CA LEU A 20 -7.82 4.36 -2.67
C LEU A 20 -7.87 5.72 -3.39
N GLY A 21 -8.46 6.73 -2.74
CA GLY A 21 -8.50 8.10 -3.27
C GLY A 21 -7.10 8.67 -3.53
N VAL A 22 -6.17 8.49 -2.60
CA VAL A 22 -4.76 8.91 -2.77
C VAL A 22 -4.08 8.14 -3.90
N ILE A 23 -4.32 6.83 -4.01
CA ILE A 23 -3.77 6.00 -5.10
C ILE A 23 -4.24 6.50 -6.47
N ARG A 24 -5.54 6.78 -6.63
CA ARG A 24 -6.09 7.33 -7.88
C ARG A 24 -5.44 8.67 -8.22
N TRP A 25 -5.41 9.59 -7.27
CA TRP A 25 -4.78 10.90 -7.44
C TRP A 25 -3.30 10.79 -7.85
N ALA A 26 -2.58 9.81 -7.29
CA ALA A 26 -1.17 9.60 -7.62
C ALA A 26 -0.98 8.96 -9.01
N LEU A 27 -1.83 8.01 -9.42
CA LEU A 27 -1.78 7.39 -10.75
C LEU A 27 -2.13 8.34 -11.90
N GLU A 28 -2.78 9.48 -11.62
CA GLU A 28 -2.98 10.58 -12.57
C GLU A 28 -1.68 11.36 -12.86
N ARG A 29 -0.69 11.29 -11.94
CA ARG A 29 0.51 12.14 -11.95
C ARG A 29 1.80 11.35 -12.19
N PHE A 30 1.81 10.07 -11.79
CA PHE A 30 2.95 9.18 -11.83
C PHE A 30 2.64 7.91 -12.63
N ASP A 31 3.68 7.33 -13.21
CA ASP A 31 3.56 6.17 -14.10
C ASP A 31 3.32 4.90 -13.28
N GLU A 32 4.01 4.75 -12.14
CA GLU A 32 3.86 3.60 -11.23
C GLU A 32 3.83 4.08 -9.77
N LEU A 33 3.28 3.24 -8.88
CA LEU A 33 3.27 3.45 -7.44
C LEU A 33 3.96 2.32 -6.70
N VAL A 34 4.75 2.69 -5.70
CA VAL A 34 5.24 1.79 -4.66
C VAL A 34 4.35 1.98 -3.42
N LEU A 35 3.59 0.95 -3.07
CA LEU A 35 2.78 0.91 -1.84
C LEU A 35 3.59 0.18 -0.78
N LEU A 36 4.19 0.95 0.12
CA LEU A 36 5.03 0.43 1.20
C LEU A 36 4.20 0.21 2.46
N VAL A 37 3.95 -1.07 2.76
CA VAL A 37 3.19 -1.52 3.93
C VAL A 37 4.11 -1.53 5.15
N GLY A 38 3.91 -0.55 6.04
CA GLY A 38 4.70 -0.38 7.26
C GLY A 38 4.20 -1.22 8.43
N MET A 39 5.01 -1.33 9.49
CA MET A 39 4.75 -2.17 10.66
C MET A 39 4.41 -3.60 10.23
N ALA A 40 5.23 -4.14 9.32
CA ALA A 40 4.95 -5.42 8.68
C ALA A 40 5.09 -6.62 9.63
N ASP A 41 5.86 -6.44 10.69
CA ASP A 41 6.13 -7.37 11.79
C ASP A 41 5.07 -7.35 12.90
N GLU A 42 4.15 -6.38 12.88
CA GLU A 42 3.07 -6.26 13.87
C GLU A 42 1.73 -6.75 13.30
N SER A 43 1.02 -7.59 14.05
CA SER A 43 -0.33 -8.10 13.73
C SER A 43 -1.06 -8.59 14.99
N HIS A 44 -2.34 -8.98 14.88
CA HIS A 44 -3.12 -9.55 15.99
C HIS A 44 -3.21 -8.68 17.25
N THR A 45 -3.19 -7.35 17.08
CA THR A 45 -3.43 -6.38 18.16
C THR A 45 -4.59 -5.46 17.81
N LEU A 46 -5.18 -4.78 18.80
CA LEU A 46 -6.23 -3.78 18.53
C LEU A 46 -5.77 -2.67 17.58
N ARG A 47 -4.49 -2.30 17.68
CA ARG A 47 -3.89 -1.25 16.84
C ARG A 47 -3.50 -1.79 15.46
N ASN A 48 -2.89 -2.97 15.38
CA ASN A 48 -2.47 -3.65 14.16
C ASN A 48 -3.18 -5.01 14.07
N PRO A 49 -4.45 -5.06 13.63
CA PRO A 49 -5.20 -6.32 13.60
C PRO A 49 -4.71 -7.27 12.51
N PHE A 50 -4.36 -6.75 11.32
CA PHE A 50 -4.03 -7.56 10.14
C PHE A 50 -2.53 -7.74 9.93
N THR A 51 -2.14 -8.93 9.47
CA THR A 51 -0.80 -9.24 8.98
C THR A 51 -0.44 -8.40 7.74
N ALA A 52 0.85 -8.29 7.41
CA ALA A 52 1.27 -7.62 6.18
C ALA A 52 0.68 -8.27 4.92
N GLY A 53 0.59 -9.61 4.90
CA GLY A 53 0.02 -10.37 3.79
C GLY A 53 -1.46 -10.05 3.57
N GLU A 54 -2.27 -10.06 4.63
CA GLU A 54 -3.69 -9.71 4.55
C GLU A 54 -3.89 -8.28 4.03
N ARG A 55 -3.08 -7.34 4.49
CA ARG A 55 -3.14 -5.94 4.03
C ARG A 55 -2.77 -5.79 2.55
N ILE A 56 -1.75 -6.51 2.08
CA ILE A 56 -1.39 -6.55 0.66
C ILE A 56 -2.53 -7.16 -0.16
N THR A 57 -3.17 -8.22 0.33
CA THR A 57 -4.35 -8.81 -0.33
C THR A 57 -5.50 -7.81 -0.42
N MET A 58 -5.84 -7.13 0.69
CA MET A 58 -6.87 -6.09 0.69
C MET A 58 -6.58 -5.00 -0.34
N ILE A 59 -5.35 -4.47 -0.37
CA ILE A 59 -4.94 -3.47 -1.36
C ILE A 59 -5.13 -4.01 -2.79
N ARG A 60 -4.56 -5.19 -3.09
CA ARG A 60 -4.55 -5.72 -4.47
C ARG A 60 -5.93 -6.06 -4.97
N GLU A 61 -6.79 -6.66 -4.15
CA GLU A 61 -8.15 -6.99 -4.53
C GLU A 61 -9.01 -5.74 -4.69
N SER A 62 -8.89 -4.74 -3.79
CA SER A 62 -9.59 -3.46 -3.97
C SER A 62 -9.15 -2.74 -5.25
N LEU A 63 -7.85 -2.76 -5.61
CA LEU A 63 -7.40 -2.14 -6.86
C LEU A 63 -7.90 -2.88 -8.10
N LYS A 64 -7.95 -4.22 -8.08
CA LYS A 64 -8.54 -5.01 -9.17
C LYS A 64 -10.02 -4.72 -9.34
N GLU A 65 -10.78 -4.66 -8.24
CA GLU A 65 -12.21 -4.33 -8.25
C GLU A 65 -12.47 -2.95 -8.87
N GLU A 66 -11.54 -2.01 -8.65
CA GLU A 66 -11.59 -0.65 -9.20
C GLU A 66 -11.01 -0.52 -10.61
N GLY A 67 -10.67 -1.63 -11.27
CA GLY A 67 -10.11 -1.64 -12.62
C GLY A 67 -8.71 -1.04 -12.75
N ILE A 68 -7.99 -0.88 -11.64
CA ILE A 68 -6.62 -0.35 -11.63
C ILE A 68 -5.66 -1.50 -11.94
N SER A 69 -4.90 -1.38 -13.04
CA SER A 69 -3.90 -2.40 -13.41
C SER A 69 -2.80 -2.50 -12.35
N LEU A 70 -2.55 -3.74 -11.90
CA LEU A 70 -1.47 -4.06 -10.96
C LEU A 70 -0.08 -4.02 -11.58
N ASP A 71 0.04 -3.91 -12.92
CA ASP A 71 1.33 -3.73 -13.59
C ASP A 71 2.00 -2.39 -13.23
N ARG A 72 1.18 -1.44 -12.76
CA ARG A 72 1.62 -0.13 -12.29
C ARG A 72 1.83 -0.07 -10.78
N ILE A 73 1.67 -1.19 -10.06
CA ILE A 73 1.63 -1.25 -8.61
C ILE A 73 2.69 -2.21 -8.08
N ILE A 74 3.63 -1.66 -7.34
CA ILE A 74 4.66 -2.41 -6.61
C ILE A 74 4.26 -2.41 -5.14
N THR A 75 4.16 -3.59 -4.52
CA THR A 75 3.94 -3.72 -3.08
C THR A 75 5.22 -4.16 -2.40
N ALA A 76 5.62 -3.45 -1.36
CA ALA A 76 6.76 -3.81 -0.51
C ALA A 76 6.37 -3.69 0.96
N THR A 77 7.12 -4.34 1.84
CA THR A 77 6.91 -4.28 3.28
C THR A 77 8.13 -3.68 3.97
N VAL A 78 7.90 -3.01 5.10
CA VAL A 78 8.98 -2.56 6.00
C VAL A 78 8.57 -2.86 7.45
N PRO A 79 9.44 -3.50 8.25
CA PRO A 79 9.18 -3.72 9.67
C PRO A 79 9.24 -2.40 10.45
N THR A 80 8.79 -2.41 11.69
CA THR A 80 8.96 -1.27 12.60
C THR A 80 10.44 -1.01 12.83
N MET A 81 10.89 0.22 12.52
CA MET A 81 12.27 0.64 12.74
C MET A 81 12.42 1.19 14.16
N SER A 82 13.38 0.66 14.91
CA SER A 82 13.82 1.26 16.17
C SER A 82 15.06 2.11 15.90
N VAL A 83 15.04 3.37 16.34
CA VAL A 83 16.23 4.23 16.36
C VAL A 83 16.83 4.09 17.76
N TYR A 84 18.03 3.52 17.83
CA TYR A 84 18.82 3.40 19.06
C TYR A 84 19.80 4.56 19.18
#